data_AF-A0A7V9DDW9-F1
#
_entry.id   AF-A0A7V9DDW9-F1
#
_cell.length_a   1.000
_cell.length_b   1.000
_cell.length_c   1.000
_cell.angle_alpha   90.00
_cell.angle_beta   90.00
_cell.angle_gamma   90.00
#
_symmetry.space_group_name_H-M   'P 1'
#
loop_
_entity.id
_entity.type
_entity.pdbx_description
1 polymer ?
#
loop_
_entity_poly.entity_id
_entity_poly.type
_entity_poly.pdbx_seq_one_letter_code
_entity_poly.pdbx_strand_id
1 'polypeptide(L)' 'SCGLGVFEIANLDAAKIQKELWDRHKILVQHMTGGHRLPTLSGIRVTPNVYTTTAELDQFVDALNASVKRLAA' A
#
# COMPACT_ATOMS: atom_id res chain seq x y z
N SER A 1 -10.91 -0.40 16.89
CA SER A 1 -10.25 -0.23 15.58
C SER A 1 -10.09 -1.57 14.88
N CYS A 2 -10.69 -1.77 13.71
CA CYS A 2 -10.29 -2.84 12.78
C CYS A 2 -10.14 -2.34 11.33
N GLY A 3 -9.81 -1.05 11.14
CA GLY A 3 -9.52 -0.48 9.83
C GLY A 3 -8.20 -1.01 9.29
N LEU A 4 -8.25 -2.16 8.62
CA LEU A 4 -7.13 -2.77 7.92
C LEU A 4 -7.61 -3.24 6.54
N GLY A 5 -6.90 -2.84 5.50
CA GLY A 5 -7.07 -3.39 4.16
C GLY A 5 -5.76 -4.02 3.69
N VAL A 6 -5.85 -5.21 3.08
CA VAL A 6 -4.75 -5.78 2.30
C VAL A 6 -5.25 -5.95 0.88
N PHE A 7 -4.50 -5.41 -0.09
CA PHE A 7 -4.83 -5.53 -1.49
C PHE A 7 -3.58 -5.75 -2.34
N GLU A 8 -3.78 -6.39 -3.48
CA GLU A 8 -2.75 -6.62 -4.49
C GLU A 8 -3.01 -5.72 -5.70
N ILE A 9 -1.93 -5.34 -6.39
CA ILE A 9 -2.02 -4.70 -7.70
C ILE A 9 -1.44 -5.67 -8.71
N ALA A 10 -2.28 -6.13 -9.63
CA ALA A 10 -1.91 -7.15 -10.61
C ALA A 10 -0.65 -6.73 -11.39
N ASN A 11 0.26 -7.68 -11.58
CA ASN A 11 1.53 -7.50 -12.30
C ASN A 11 2.50 -6.48 -11.70
N LEU A 12 2.29 -6.04 -10.45
CA LEU A 12 3.23 -5.17 -9.74
C LEU A 12 3.70 -5.80 -8.42
N ASP A 13 4.99 -5.61 -8.14
CA ASP A 13 5.61 -6.04 -6.89
C ASP A 13 5.26 -5.07 -5.75
N ALA A 14 4.59 -5.59 -4.71
CA ALA A 14 4.17 -4.84 -3.54
C ALA A 14 5.34 -4.16 -2.80
N ALA A 15 6.53 -4.76 -2.80
CA ALA A 15 7.72 -4.16 -2.19
C ALA A 15 8.18 -2.92 -2.96
N LYS A 16 8.08 -2.93 -4.30
CA LYS A 16 8.39 -1.76 -5.14
C LYS A 16 7.40 -0.63 -4.92
N ILE A 17 6.11 -0.95 -4.81
CA ILE A 17 5.08 0.06 -4.53
C ILE A 17 5.31 0.68 -3.14
N GLN A 18 5.56 -0.13 -2.10
CA GLN A 18 5.91 0.40 -0.77
C GLN A 18 7.11 1.34 -0.84
N LYS A 19 8.19 0.93 -1.53
CA LYS A 19 9.40 1.73 -1.66
C LYS A 19 9.11 3.08 -2.33
N GLU A 20 8.33 3.09 -3.41
CA GLU A 20 7.98 4.31 -4.13
C GLU A 20 7.20 5.27 -3.23
N LEU A 21 6.15 4.76 -2.57
CA LEU A 21 5.29 5.52 -1.66
C LEU A 21 6.09 6.19 -0.55
N TRP A 22 7.05 5.48 0.03
CA TRP A 22 7.92 6.03 1.07
C TRP A 22 8.91 7.06 0.51
N ASP A 23 9.61 6.71 -0.57
CA ASP A 23 10.70 7.54 -1.10
C ASP A 23 10.16 8.89 -1.58
N ARG A 24 9.00 8.91 -2.25
CA ARG A 24 8.45 10.13 -2.87
C ARG A 24 7.39 10.84 -2.03
N HIS A 25 6.52 10.11 -1.36
CA HIS A 25 5.34 10.67 -0.71
C HIS A 25 5.41 10.61 0.81
N LYS A 26 6.45 9.96 1.37
CA LYS A 26 6.62 9.73 2.81
C LYS A 26 5.44 8.99 3.44
N ILE A 27 4.80 8.14 2.65
CA ILE A 27 3.69 7.31 3.10
C ILE A 27 4.23 5.96 3.55
N LEU A 28 3.95 5.61 4.81
CA LEU A 28 4.33 4.33 5.38
C LEU A 28 3.20 3.30 5.17
N VAL A 29 3.51 2.28 4.39
CA VAL A 29 2.68 1.07 4.24
C VAL A 29 3.53 -0.16 4.47
N GLN A 30 2.90 -1.31 4.67
CA GLN A 30 3.60 -2.57 4.84
C GLN A 30 3.27 -3.49 3.67
N HIS A 31 4.26 -3.82 2.83
CA HIS A 31 4.13 -4.93 1.90
C HIS A 31 4.07 -6.24 2.71
N MET A 32 3.17 -7.12 2.32
CA MET A 32 2.98 -8.44 2.91
C MET A 32 3.33 -9.49 1.86
N THR A 33 4.12 -10.46 2.28
CA THR A 33 4.45 -11.65 1.51
C THR A 33 4.09 -12.87 2.34
N GLY A 34 3.70 -13.96 1.68
CA GLY A 34 3.12 -15.16 2.27
C GLY A 34 3.64 -15.54 3.66
N GLY A 35 2.71 -15.74 4.59
CA GLY A 35 3.00 -16.24 5.94
C GLY A 35 2.67 -17.73 6.06
N HIS A 36 3.06 -18.36 7.18
CA HIS A 36 2.79 -19.79 7.41
C HIS A 36 1.31 -20.19 7.28
N ARG A 37 0.39 -19.31 7.67
CA ARG A 37 -1.08 -19.55 7.59
C ARG A 37 -1.70 -19.19 6.24
N LEU A 38 -1.05 -18.32 5.46
CA LEU A 38 -1.54 -17.88 4.15
C LEU A 38 -0.33 -17.65 3.24
N PRO A 39 0.25 -18.73 2.68
CA PRO A 39 1.48 -18.65 1.88
C PRO A 39 1.29 -17.90 0.55
N THR A 40 0.05 -17.81 0.09
CA THR A 40 -0.32 -17.13 -1.17
C THR A 40 -0.59 -15.64 -1.00
N LEU A 41 -0.51 -15.09 0.23
CA LEU A 41 -0.72 -13.67 0.45
C LEU A 41 0.41 -12.87 -0.21
N SER A 42 0.05 -11.98 -1.13
CA SER A 42 0.91 -10.90 -1.59
C SER A 42 0.17 -9.58 -1.41
N GLY A 43 0.84 -8.45 -1.58
CA GLY A 43 0.18 -7.14 -1.62
C GLY A 43 0.57 -6.20 -0.50
N ILE A 44 -0.22 -5.14 -0.34
CA ILE A 44 0.07 -4.00 0.52
C ILE A 44 -1.00 -3.92 1.61
N ARG A 45 -0.53 -3.85 2.84
CA ARG A 45 -1.35 -3.65 4.03
C ARG A 45 -1.38 -2.17 4.40
N VAL A 46 -2.58 -1.62 4.49
CA VAL A 46 -2.87 -0.24 4.88
C VAL A 46 -3.73 -0.26 6.13
N THR A 47 -3.30 0.48 7.16
CA THR A 47 -3.94 0.50 8.48
C THR A 47 -4.26 1.94 8.89
N PRO A 48 -5.39 2.52 8.45
CA PRO A 48 -5.85 3.79 9.01
C PRO A 48 -6.15 3.65 10.50
N ASN A 49 -5.92 4.73 11.24
CA ASN A 49 -6.24 4.82 12.65
C ASN A 49 -7.20 5.99 12.91
N VAL A 50 -7.63 6.18 14.16
CA VAL A 50 -8.60 7.22 14.54
C VAL A 50 -8.10 8.66 14.32
N TYR A 51 -6.80 8.83 14.09
CA TYR A 51 -6.18 10.11 13.77
C TYR A 51 -5.99 10.31 12.25
N THR A 52 -6.22 9.27 11.45
CA THR A 52 -6.17 9.38 9.99
C THR A 52 -7.45 10.05 9.50
N THR A 53 -7.30 11.22 8.89
CA THR A 53 -8.40 11.97 8.26
C THR A 53 -8.74 11.39 6.89
N THR A 54 -9.93 11.70 6.39
CA THR A 54 -10.32 11.32 5.01
C THR A 54 -9.44 12.00 3.97
N ALA A 55 -8.99 13.23 4.21
CA ALA A 55 -8.07 13.94 3.32
C ALA A 55 -6.71 13.25 3.19
N GLU A 56 -6.17 12.69 4.29
CA GLU A 56 -4.94 11.89 4.24
C GLU A 56 -5.14 10.57 3.49
N LEU A 57 -6.35 9.97 3.57
CA LEU A 57 -6.70 8.80 2.77
C LEU A 57 -6.77 9.13 1.27
N ASP A 58 -7.37 10.28 0.92
CA ASP A 58 -7.42 10.73 -0.47
C ASP A 58 -6.00 10.99 -1.02
N GLN A 59 -5.14 11.63 -0.23
CA GLN A 59 -3.71 11.82 -0.57
C GLN A 59 -3.00 10.48 -0.79
N PHE A 60 -3.29 9.47 0.03
CA PHE A 60 -2.76 8.13 -0.16
C PHE A 60 -3.21 7.51 -1.49
N VAL A 61 -4.49 7.64 -1.85
CA VAL A 61 -5.04 7.11 -3.11
C VAL A 61 -4.38 7.79 -4.32
N ASP A 62 -4.22 9.11 -4.28
CA ASP A 62 -3.55 9.87 -5.35
C ASP A 62 -2.08 9.48 -5.49
N ALA A 63 -1.36 9.38 -4.37
CA ALA A 63 0.02 8.94 -4.33
C ALA A 63 0.17 7.53 -4.93
N LEU A 64 -0.66 6.57 -4.49
CA LEU A 64 -0.66 5.20 -4.98
C LEU A 64 -0.89 5.14 -6.49
N ASN A 65 -1.89 5.87 -7.01
CA ASN A 65 -2.16 5.94 -8.44
C ASN A 65 -0.96 6.49 -9.23
N ALA A 66 -0.28 7.51 -8.71
CA ALA A 66 0.94 8.05 -9.32
C ALA A 66 2.10 7.03 -9.29
N SER A 67 2.28 6.32 -8.17
CA SER A 67 3.30 5.26 -8.03
C SER A 67 3.07 4.14 -9.03
N VAL A 68 1.85 3.65 -9.14
CA VAL A 68 1.45 2.56 -10.05
C VAL A 68 1.72 2.96 -11.49
N LYS A 69 1.30 4.15 -11.92
CA LYS A 69 1.57 4.65 -13.27
C LYS A 69 3.06 4.71 -13.58
N ARG A 70 3.90 5.11 -12.61
CA ARG A 70 5.36 5.18 -12.79
C ARG A 70 6.03 3.81 -12.84
N LEU A 71 5.52 2.83 -12.11
CA LEU A 71 6.07 1.47 -12.09
C LEU A 71 5.61 0.63 -13.28
N ALA A 72 4.48 1.00 -13.90
CA ALA A 72 3.93 0.34 -15.08
C ALA A 72 4.43 0.93 -16.42
N ALA A 73 5.08 2.10 -16.38
CA ALA A 73 5.73 2.74 -17.53
C ALA A 73 7.16 2.22 -17.71
#